data_AF-A0A2V6LLI8-F1
#
_entry.id   AF-A0A2V6LLI8-F1
#
_cell.length_a   1.000
_cell.length_b   1.000
_cell.length_c   1.000
_cell.angle_alpha   90.00
_cell.angle_beta   90.00
_cell.angle_gamma   90.00
#
_symmetry.space_group_name_H-M   'P 1'
#
loop_
_entity.id
_entity.type
_entity.pdbx_description
1 polymer ?
#
loop_
_entity_poly.entity_id
_entity_poly.type
_entity_poly.pdbx_seq_one_letter_code
_entity_poly.pdbx_strand_id
1 'polypeptide(L)'
;QLRFSARPRLIERFYREHETHLAAAFLLYGSGDFHHLTALRVRRIPGAIVLVSFDNHPDWDVRPPKWACGGWVNRALEIPNVRRVSIWGCGNFECWWPHQIFGNRRAERTGRLEVHPWADDRPEKDRQRPGAILRDDWRERFKQFVNDLARENVYITIDLDCLRMEEAVTNWESGRFTVVDLQWALAKLRESCRIIGGDICGAYSPPHYARRKQRFAAEFDHPKIQTPALDEIRAINFAALTQLWPALAK
;
A
#
# COMPACT_ATOMS: atom_id res chain seq x y z
N GLN A 1 -7.97 15.44 9.92
CA GLN A 1 -6.75 15.77 10.71
C GLN A 1 -5.61 14.77 10.54
N LEU A 2 -5.88 13.53 10.08
CA LEU A 2 -4.88 12.45 9.98
C LEU A 2 -4.09 12.45 8.67
N ARG A 3 -4.61 13.12 7.64
CA ARG A 3 -4.06 13.14 6.28
C ARG A 3 -2.55 13.32 6.26
N PHE A 4 -1.84 12.48 5.52
CA PHE A 4 -0.39 12.46 5.31
C PHE A 4 0.40 12.07 6.56
N SER A 5 0.20 12.75 7.69
CA SER A 5 0.85 12.41 8.96
C SER A 5 0.09 12.88 10.20
N ALA A 6 0.27 12.23 11.34
CA ALA A 6 -0.42 12.56 12.57
C ALA A 6 0.45 12.39 13.82
N ARG A 7 0.06 13.06 14.91
CA ARG A 7 0.68 12.85 16.23
C ARG A 7 0.14 11.54 16.82
N PRO A 8 0.95 10.76 17.55
CA PRO A 8 0.50 9.49 18.15
C PRO A 8 -0.80 9.62 18.98
N ARG A 9 -0.92 10.66 19.83
CA ARG A 9 -2.13 10.89 20.63
C ARG A 9 -3.40 11.05 19.78
N LEU A 10 -3.28 11.68 18.62
CA LEU A 10 -4.41 11.89 17.71
C LEU A 10 -4.79 10.58 16.99
N ILE A 11 -3.79 9.78 16.61
CA ILE A 11 -4.00 8.44 16.03
C ILE A 11 -4.72 7.53 17.01
N GLU A 12 -4.25 7.46 18.26
CA GLU A 12 -4.88 6.61 19.28
C GLU A 12 -6.29 7.10 19.63
N ARG A 13 -6.52 8.42 19.65
CA ARG A 13 -7.86 8.99 19.83
C ARG A 13 -8.78 8.58 18.68
N PHE A 14 -8.35 8.77 17.44
CA PHE A 14 -9.14 8.39 16.26
C PHE A 14 -9.46 6.89 16.27
N TYR A 15 -8.48 6.05 16.56
CA TYR A 15 -8.63 4.61 16.64
C TYR A 15 -9.72 4.22 17.66
N ARG A 16 -9.73 4.82 18.86
CA ARG A 16 -10.77 4.57 19.88
C ARG A 16 -12.14 5.06 19.43
N GLU A 17 -12.23 6.24 18.83
CA GLU A 17 -13.51 6.83 18.38
C GLU A 17 -14.13 6.06 17.21
N HIS A 18 -13.31 5.42 16.37
CA HIS A 18 -13.74 4.76 15.13
C HIS A 18 -13.49 3.25 15.15
N GLU A 19 -13.30 2.67 16.32
CA GLU A 19 -12.91 1.28 16.49
C GLU A 19 -13.87 0.31 15.81
N THR A 20 -15.18 0.58 15.89
CA THR A 20 -16.23 -0.22 15.25
C THR A 20 -16.20 -0.14 13.73
N HIS A 21 -15.83 0.99 13.15
CA HIS A 21 -15.69 1.12 11.69
C HIS A 21 -14.41 0.47 11.19
N LEU A 22 -13.31 0.62 11.94
CA LEU A 22 -12.03 -0.05 11.65
C LEU A 22 -12.10 -1.57 11.85
N ALA A 23 -13.09 -2.06 12.58
CA ALA A 23 -13.41 -3.48 12.77
C ALA A 23 -13.86 -4.21 11.51
N ALA A 24 -14.43 -3.49 10.54
CA ALA A 24 -15.00 -4.09 9.35
C ALA A 24 -13.93 -4.92 8.63
N ALA A 25 -14.27 -6.16 8.23
CA ALA A 25 -13.34 -7.05 7.55
C ALA A 25 -12.75 -6.40 6.30
N PHE A 26 -13.58 -5.69 5.53
CA PHE A 26 -13.19 -4.95 4.35
C PHE A 26 -13.56 -3.48 4.49
N LEU A 27 -12.69 -2.57 4.02
CA LEU A 27 -12.96 -1.13 4.04
C LEU A 27 -12.44 -0.44 2.77
N LEU A 28 -13.26 0.44 2.23
CA LEU A 28 -12.87 1.39 1.20
C LEU A 28 -12.78 2.77 1.84
N TYR A 29 -11.65 3.48 1.68
CA TYR A 29 -11.50 4.79 2.29
C TYR A 29 -10.50 5.71 1.58
N GLY A 30 -10.93 6.95 1.34
CA GLY A 30 -10.06 8.12 1.15
C GLY A 30 -8.91 8.02 0.15
N SER A 31 -7.96 8.94 0.33
CA SER A 31 -6.72 9.07 -0.45
C SER A 31 -5.58 8.27 0.17
N GLY A 32 -4.53 8.01 -0.61
CA GLY A 32 -3.29 7.33 -0.17
C GLY A 32 -2.58 8.05 0.98
N ASP A 33 -2.86 9.35 1.15
CA ASP A 33 -2.44 10.10 2.35
C ASP A 33 -2.96 9.51 3.67
N PHE A 34 -3.95 8.62 3.61
CA PHE A 34 -4.50 7.92 4.77
C PHE A 34 -4.07 6.46 4.84
N HIS A 35 -3.20 5.95 3.97
CA HIS A 35 -2.83 4.53 3.93
C HIS A 35 -2.24 4.01 5.25
N HIS A 36 -1.63 4.91 6.04
CA HIS A 36 -1.20 4.62 7.40
C HIS A 36 -2.31 4.14 8.36
N LEU A 37 -3.59 4.29 8.01
CA LEU A 37 -4.70 3.70 8.76
C LEU A 37 -4.76 2.17 8.64
N THR A 38 -4.16 1.58 7.60
CA THR A 38 -4.01 0.12 7.47
C THR A 38 -3.31 -0.48 8.69
N ALA A 39 -2.23 0.16 9.17
CA ALA A 39 -1.55 -0.27 10.40
C ALA A 39 -2.46 -0.25 11.65
N LEU A 40 -3.51 0.57 11.69
CA LEU A 40 -4.49 0.54 12.77
C LEU A 40 -5.49 -0.60 12.61
N ARG A 41 -5.93 -0.88 11.38
CA ARG A 41 -6.90 -1.94 11.07
C ARG A 41 -6.35 -3.31 11.46
N VAL A 42 -5.09 -3.58 11.12
CA VAL A 42 -4.47 -4.88 11.39
C VAL A 42 -4.17 -5.15 12.87
N ARG A 43 -4.22 -4.13 13.75
CA ARG A 43 -4.00 -4.31 15.21
C ARG A 43 -5.01 -5.25 15.86
N ARG A 44 -6.25 -5.29 15.35
CA ARG A 44 -7.33 -6.08 15.95
C ARG A 44 -7.48 -7.46 15.36
N ILE A 45 -6.73 -7.76 14.30
CA ILE A 45 -6.87 -9.03 13.63
C ILE A 45 -6.30 -10.11 14.55
N PRO A 46 -7.13 -11.09 14.97
CA PRO A 46 -6.67 -12.14 15.85
C PRO A 46 -5.81 -13.14 15.07
N GLY A 47 -4.79 -13.67 15.74
CA GLY A 47 -3.91 -14.68 15.16
C GLY A 47 -2.91 -14.10 14.16
N ALA A 48 -2.03 -14.97 13.67
CA ALA A 48 -0.93 -14.58 12.82
C ALA A 48 -1.39 -14.34 11.38
N ILE A 49 -0.83 -13.31 10.74
CA ILE A 49 -1.17 -12.89 9.37
C ILE A 49 0.07 -12.57 8.54
N VAL A 50 -0.10 -12.70 7.23
CA VAL A 50 0.73 -12.06 6.21
C VAL A 50 -0.03 -10.87 5.63
N LEU A 51 0.61 -9.70 5.63
CA LEU A 51 0.06 -8.50 5.01
C LEU A 51 0.59 -8.41 3.57
N VAL A 52 -0.30 -8.41 2.59
CA VAL A 52 0.04 -8.19 1.18
C VAL A 52 -0.41 -6.80 0.78
N SER A 53 0.53 -5.97 0.34
CA SER A 53 0.28 -4.60 -0.11
C SER A 53 0.47 -4.52 -1.62
N PHE A 54 -0.50 -3.96 -2.33
CA PHE A 54 -0.32 -3.49 -3.70
C PHE A 54 -0.22 -1.97 -3.65
N ASP A 55 0.95 -1.46 -4.01
CA ASP A 55 1.33 -0.08 -3.73
C ASP A 55 2.44 0.36 -4.69
N ASN A 56 2.38 1.60 -5.17
CA ASN A 56 3.48 2.18 -5.92
C ASN A 56 4.66 2.61 -5.03
N HIS A 57 4.40 2.78 -3.73
CA HIS A 57 5.33 3.16 -2.69
C HIS A 57 5.62 1.97 -1.75
N PRO A 58 6.86 1.86 -1.23
CA PRO A 58 7.20 0.86 -0.22
C PRO A 58 6.75 1.24 1.21
N ASP A 59 6.41 2.50 1.48
CA ASP A 59 5.94 3.00 2.79
C ASP A 59 6.75 2.53 4.02
N TRP A 60 8.05 2.36 3.79
CA TRP A 60 9.00 1.70 4.68
C TRP A 60 9.97 2.65 5.40
N ASP A 61 9.84 3.97 5.21
CA ASP A 61 10.78 4.96 5.74
C ASP A 61 10.82 4.89 7.28
N VAL A 62 12.02 4.73 7.82
CA VAL A 62 12.27 4.62 9.26
C VAL A 62 12.41 5.98 9.95
N ARG A 63 12.50 7.07 9.18
CA ARG A 63 12.66 8.44 9.68
C ARG A 63 11.34 8.97 10.26
N PRO A 64 11.39 10.00 11.12
CA PRO A 64 10.18 10.65 11.60
C PRO A 64 9.39 11.31 10.45
N PRO A 65 8.06 11.46 10.61
CA PRO A 65 7.28 11.20 11.84
C PRO A 65 6.80 9.75 11.97
N LYS A 66 6.58 9.29 13.21
CA LYS A 66 6.17 7.90 13.51
C LYS A 66 4.87 7.47 12.79
N TRP A 67 3.93 8.39 12.59
CA TRP A 67 2.69 8.14 11.84
C TRP A 67 2.66 9.05 10.63
N ALA A 68 3.09 8.52 9.49
CA ALA A 68 2.98 9.09 8.15
C ALA A 68 2.68 7.98 7.14
N CYS A 69 2.18 8.33 5.95
CA CYS A 69 2.04 7.41 4.81
C CYS A 69 3.39 6.71 4.52
N GLY A 70 4.44 7.45 4.19
CA GLY A 70 5.75 6.89 3.81
C GLY A 70 6.48 5.96 4.80
N GLY A 71 5.96 5.73 6.00
CA GLY A 71 6.58 4.87 7.02
C GLY A 71 5.63 3.97 7.79
N TRP A 72 4.38 3.78 7.33
CA TRP A 72 3.37 3.04 8.11
C TRP A 72 3.65 1.53 8.16
N VAL A 73 4.36 0.97 7.19
CA VAL A 73 4.72 -0.46 7.17
C VAL A 73 5.50 -0.82 8.44
N ASN A 74 6.33 0.10 8.93
CA ASN A 74 7.03 -0.06 10.20
C ASN A 74 6.09 -0.18 11.41
N ARG A 75 4.94 0.51 11.38
CA ARG A 75 3.90 0.40 12.42
C ARG A 75 3.14 -0.92 12.34
N ALA A 76 2.93 -1.44 11.13
CA ALA A 76 2.35 -2.76 10.94
C ALA A 76 3.30 -3.85 11.46
N LEU A 77 4.60 -3.77 11.16
CA LEU A 77 5.62 -4.71 11.62
C LEU A 77 5.87 -4.67 13.15
N GLU A 78 5.50 -3.59 13.83
CA GLU A 78 5.49 -3.51 15.30
C GLU A 78 4.41 -4.42 15.93
N ILE A 79 3.41 -4.87 15.17
CA ILE A 79 2.30 -5.70 15.66
C ILE A 79 2.74 -7.17 15.66
N PRO A 80 2.68 -7.88 16.82
CA PRO A 80 3.16 -9.27 16.91
C PRO A 80 2.46 -10.25 15.96
N ASN A 81 1.19 -9.99 15.64
CA ASN A 81 0.40 -10.81 14.75
C ASN A 81 0.81 -10.66 13.27
N VAL A 82 1.49 -9.57 12.89
CA VAL A 82 2.00 -9.36 11.53
C VAL A 82 3.35 -10.08 11.40
N ARG A 83 3.31 -11.30 10.85
CA ARG A 83 4.51 -12.13 10.65
C ARG A 83 5.42 -11.55 9.58
N ARG A 84 4.80 -11.19 8.45
CA ARG A 84 5.46 -10.77 7.21
C ARG A 84 4.60 -9.72 6.52
N VAL A 85 5.26 -8.74 5.92
CA VAL A 85 4.67 -7.78 4.97
C VAL A 85 5.34 -8.01 3.61
N SER A 86 4.54 -8.15 2.55
CA SER A 86 5.04 -8.26 1.18
C SER A 86 4.37 -7.19 0.32
N ILE A 87 5.17 -6.30 -0.26
CA ILE A 87 4.72 -5.13 -1.01
C ILE A 87 5.03 -5.33 -2.48
N TRP A 88 4.01 -5.23 -3.32
CA TRP A 88 4.08 -5.49 -4.74
C TRP A 88 3.76 -4.23 -5.54
N GLY A 89 4.61 -3.97 -6.54
CA GLY A 89 4.33 -2.98 -7.57
C GLY A 89 5.01 -1.63 -7.40
N CYS A 90 6.01 -1.54 -6.51
CA CYS A 90 6.68 -0.27 -6.25
C CYS A 90 7.39 0.23 -7.53
N GLY A 91 6.80 1.22 -8.20
CA GLY A 91 7.33 1.83 -9.41
C GLY A 91 8.13 3.09 -9.13
N ASN A 92 8.06 3.60 -7.90
CA ASN A 92 8.71 4.83 -7.50
C ASN A 92 10.25 4.72 -7.39
N PHE A 93 10.89 5.83 -7.06
CA PHE A 93 12.35 5.91 -6.95
C PHE A 93 12.88 5.38 -5.60
N GLU A 94 12.04 5.21 -4.58
CA GLU A 94 12.46 4.97 -3.20
C GLU A 94 13.14 3.61 -3.00
N CYS A 95 12.80 2.62 -3.82
CA CYS A 95 13.44 1.30 -3.79
C CYS A 95 14.88 1.27 -4.31
N TRP A 96 15.40 2.40 -4.80
CA TRP A 96 16.67 2.48 -5.51
C TRP A 96 17.69 3.41 -4.84
N TRP A 97 18.98 3.20 -5.13
CA TRP A 97 20.04 4.06 -4.59
C TRP A 97 19.91 5.50 -5.10
N PRO A 98 20.08 6.52 -4.23
CA PRO A 98 20.44 6.45 -2.81
C PRO A 98 19.27 6.35 -1.84
N HIS A 99 18.03 6.55 -2.28
CA HIS A 99 16.85 6.71 -1.42
C HIS A 99 16.53 5.48 -0.57
N GLN A 100 16.86 4.30 -1.10
CA GLN A 100 16.62 3.03 -0.46
C GLN A 100 17.33 2.87 0.91
N ILE A 101 18.29 3.73 1.28
CA ILE A 101 18.98 3.66 2.59
C ILE A 101 18.04 3.90 3.77
N PHE A 102 16.90 4.57 3.54
CA PHE A 102 15.94 4.88 4.60
C PHE A 102 14.85 3.81 4.77
N GLY A 103 14.85 2.78 3.93
CA GLY A 103 13.97 1.63 4.09
C GLY A 103 14.34 0.76 5.31
N ASN A 104 13.38 -0.02 5.80
CA ASN A 104 13.58 -0.92 6.94
C ASN A 104 14.44 -2.15 6.61
N ARG A 105 15.75 -1.95 6.49
CA ARG A 105 16.74 -2.98 6.13
C ARG A 105 16.87 -4.10 7.14
N ARG A 106 16.44 -3.87 8.39
CA ARG A 106 16.41 -4.92 9.41
C ARG A 106 15.25 -5.90 9.14
N ALA A 107 14.07 -5.39 8.80
CA ALA A 107 12.93 -6.23 8.48
C ALA A 107 13.17 -7.04 7.20
N GLU A 108 13.78 -6.44 6.17
CA GLU A 108 14.16 -7.17 4.96
C GLU A 108 15.15 -8.31 5.24
N ARG A 109 16.24 -8.04 5.98
CA ARG A 109 17.23 -9.07 6.33
C ARG A 109 16.68 -10.22 7.18
N THR A 110 15.59 -9.98 7.91
CA THR A 110 14.95 -10.99 8.77
C THR A 110 13.77 -11.68 8.08
N GLY A 111 13.50 -11.38 6.81
CA GLY A 111 12.39 -11.95 6.05
C GLY A 111 11.01 -11.47 6.53
N ARG A 112 10.94 -10.43 7.37
CA ARG A 112 9.68 -9.85 7.84
C ARG A 112 9.11 -8.82 6.86
N LEU A 113 9.93 -8.25 5.99
CA LEU A 113 9.52 -7.32 4.95
C LEU A 113 10.09 -7.77 3.61
N GLU A 114 9.24 -7.86 2.60
CA GLU A 114 9.64 -8.08 1.22
C GLU A 114 9.06 -7.00 0.34
N VAL A 115 9.87 -6.46 -0.56
CA VAL A 115 9.49 -5.37 -1.45
C VAL A 115 9.85 -5.77 -2.87
N HIS A 116 8.84 -5.73 -3.73
CA HIS A 116 8.88 -6.18 -5.11
C HIS A 116 8.72 -4.99 -6.07
N PRO A 117 9.79 -4.21 -6.30
CA PRO A 117 9.74 -3.04 -7.17
C PRO A 117 9.87 -3.41 -8.64
N TRP A 118 9.26 -2.60 -9.51
CA TRP A 118 9.44 -2.71 -10.96
C TRP A 118 10.86 -2.32 -11.37
N ALA A 119 11.51 -3.18 -12.15
CA ALA A 119 12.88 -2.97 -12.63
C ALA A 119 13.00 -2.88 -14.16
N ASP A 120 11.87 -2.85 -14.88
CA ASP A 120 11.82 -2.79 -16.35
C ASP A 120 12.71 -1.67 -16.92
N ASP A 121 12.63 -0.48 -16.33
CA ASP A 121 13.34 0.71 -16.79
C ASP A 121 14.68 0.93 -16.06
N ARG A 122 15.15 -0.08 -15.33
CA ARG A 122 16.39 0.00 -14.55
C ARG A 122 17.56 -0.67 -15.28
N PRO A 123 18.79 -0.20 -15.03
CA PRO A 123 19.99 -0.89 -15.51
C PRO A 123 20.05 -2.35 -15.06
N GLU A 124 20.73 -3.20 -15.82
CA GLU A 124 20.79 -4.65 -15.56
C GLU A 124 21.23 -5.01 -14.12
N LYS A 125 22.18 -4.25 -13.56
CA LYS A 125 22.63 -4.42 -12.16
C LYS A 125 21.48 -4.31 -11.14
N ASP A 126 20.50 -3.47 -11.40
CA ASP A 126 19.40 -3.14 -10.50
C ASP A 126 18.25 -4.14 -10.69
N ARG A 127 18.11 -4.72 -11.89
CA ARG A 127 17.18 -5.84 -12.16
C ARG A 127 17.51 -7.09 -11.35
N GLN A 128 18.77 -7.24 -10.95
CA GLN A 128 19.23 -8.34 -10.09
C GLN A 128 19.02 -8.07 -8.60
N ARG A 129 18.46 -6.91 -8.21
CA ARG A 129 18.10 -6.63 -6.82
C ARG A 129 17.14 -7.71 -6.32
N PRO A 130 17.38 -8.34 -5.15
CA PRO A 130 16.45 -9.30 -4.58
C PRO A 130 15.02 -8.74 -4.49
N GLY A 131 14.06 -9.54 -4.92
CA GLY A 131 12.64 -9.17 -4.94
C GLY A 131 12.21 -8.32 -6.14
N ALA A 132 13.14 -7.73 -6.92
CA ALA A 132 12.77 -6.97 -8.12
C ALA A 132 11.95 -7.82 -9.10
N ILE A 133 10.99 -7.16 -9.74
CA ILE A 133 10.05 -7.76 -10.68
C ILE A 133 10.11 -7.03 -12.02
N LEU A 134 9.85 -7.76 -13.10
CA LEU A 134 9.69 -7.24 -14.45
C LEU A 134 8.26 -7.50 -14.93
N ARG A 135 7.80 -6.74 -15.92
CA ARG A 135 6.47 -6.93 -16.50
C ARG A 135 6.25 -8.35 -17.00
N ASP A 136 7.30 -8.98 -17.51
CA ASP A 136 7.25 -10.33 -18.08
C ASP A 136 7.27 -11.45 -17.04
N ASP A 137 7.79 -11.22 -15.83
CA ASP A 137 8.01 -12.27 -14.83
C ASP A 137 7.24 -12.11 -13.52
N TRP A 138 6.65 -10.94 -13.25
CA TRP A 138 6.04 -10.65 -11.95
C TRP A 138 4.92 -11.64 -11.59
N ARG A 139 4.13 -12.09 -12.56
CA ARG A 139 3.06 -13.07 -12.31
C ARG A 139 3.62 -14.41 -11.85
N GLU A 140 4.73 -14.85 -12.42
CA GLU A 140 5.35 -16.12 -12.04
C GLU A 140 5.95 -16.02 -10.63
N ARG A 141 6.65 -14.92 -10.33
CA ARG A 141 7.13 -14.62 -8.98
C ARG A 141 5.99 -14.52 -7.97
N PHE A 142 4.87 -13.91 -8.36
CA PHE A 142 3.70 -13.78 -7.50
C PHE A 142 3.07 -15.15 -7.21
N LYS A 143 2.99 -16.06 -8.20
CA LYS A 143 2.54 -17.45 -7.94
C LYS A 143 3.45 -18.17 -6.96
N GLN A 144 4.77 -18.04 -7.12
CA GLN A 144 5.73 -18.64 -6.18
C GLN A 144 5.50 -18.12 -4.76
N PHE A 145 5.36 -16.80 -4.61
CA PHE A 145 5.00 -16.18 -3.35
C PHE A 145 3.69 -16.74 -2.78
N VAL A 146 2.62 -16.83 -3.58
CA VAL A 146 1.32 -17.37 -3.16
C VAL A 146 1.42 -18.83 -2.74
N ASN A 147 2.23 -19.64 -3.43
CA ASN A 147 2.46 -21.04 -3.05
C ASN A 147 3.18 -21.15 -1.70
N ASP A 148 4.13 -20.26 -1.41
CA ASP A 148 4.83 -20.20 -0.13
C ASP A 148 3.93 -19.78 1.04
N LEU A 149 2.80 -19.11 0.76
CA LEU A 149 1.79 -18.71 1.75
C LEU A 149 0.77 -19.80 2.08
N ALA A 150 0.83 -20.99 1.49
CA ALA A 150 -0.26 -21.96 1.51
C ALA A 150 -0.92 -22.12 2.91
N ARG A 151 -2.22 -21.78 2.97
CA ARG A 151 -3.09 -21.82 4.18
C ARG A 151 -2.83 -20.74 5.25
N GLU A 152 -1.98 -19.75 4.99
CA GLU A 152 -1.83 -18.58 5.87
C GLU A 152 -3.09 -17.69 5.81
N ASN A 153 -3.30 -16.95 6.90
CA ASN A 153 -4.27 -15.86 6.90
C ASN A 153 -3.64 -14.63 6.25
N VAL A 154 -4.33 -14.04 5.28
CA VAL A 154 -3.84 -12.87 4.55
C VAL A 154 -4.75 -11.68 4.79
N TYR A 155 -4.10 -10.53 5.04
CA TYR A 155 -4.72 -9.22 4.97
C TYR A 155 -4.21 -8.51 3.72
N ILE A 156 -5.11 -7.95 2.91
CA ILE A 156 -4.74 -7.30 1.64
C ILE A 156 -5.03 -5.81 1.72
N THR A 157 -4.06 -4.97 1.39
CA THR A 157 -4.27 -3.53 1.21
C THR A 157 -3.91 -3.13 -0.21
N ILE A 158 -4.73 -2.29 -0.83
CA ILE A 158 -4.53 -1.75 -2.17
C ILE A 158 -4.52 -0.23 -2.05
N ASP A 159 -3.35 0.39 -2.24
CA ASP A 159 -3.32 1.80 -2.63
C ASP A 159 -3.56 1.87 -4.15
N LEU A 160 -4.57 2.62 -4.57
CA LEU A 160 -4.88 2.79 -5.99
C LEU A 160 -3.75 3.44 -6.78
N ASP A 161 -2.76 4.06 -6.13
CA ASP A 161 -1.60 4.59 -6.82
C ASP A 161 -0.75 3.48 -7.48
N CYS A 162 -0.92 2.21 -7.10
CA CYS A 162 -0.24 1.08 -7.76
C CYS A 162 -0.71 0.86 -9.20
N LEU A 163 -1.88 1.39 -9.55
CA LEU A 163 -2.46 1.32 -10.89
C LEU A 163 -1.87 2.37 -11.83
N ARG A 164 -1.97 2.08 -13.13
CA ARG A 164 -1.63 3.05 -14.18
C ARG A 164 -2.58 4.25 -14.16
N MET A 165 -2.10 5.36 -14.70
CA MET A 165 -2.80 6.65 -14.68
C MET A 165 -4.16 6.63 -15.39
N GLU A 166 -4.37 5.73 -16.35
CA GLU A 166 -5.64 5.59 -17.07
C GLU A 166 -6.73 4.90 -16.24
N GLU A 167 -6.34 4.17 -15.19
CA GLU A 167 -7.26 3.35 -14.40
C GLU A 167 -7.45 3.88 -12.97
N ALA A 168 -6.54 4.70 -12.45
CA ALA A 168 -6.78 5.44 -11.22
C ALA A 168 -6.09 6.81 -11.23
N VAL A 169 -6.81 7.81 -10.72
CA VAL A 169 -6.26 9.14 -10.45
C VAL A 169 -6.11 9.28 -8.94
N THR A 170 -4.89 9.55 -8.48
CA THR A 170 -4.55 9.63 -7.05
C THR A 170 -3.86 10.96 -6.71
N ASN A 171 -3.51 11.15 -5.44
CA ASN A 171 -2.68 12.28 -5.00
C ASN A 171 -1.17 12.02 -5.18
N TRP A 172 -0.80 10.82 -5.60
CA TRP A 172 0.56 10.32 -5.77
C TRP A 172 0.81 9.92 -7.22
N GLU A 173 2.06 9.64 -7.59
CA GLU A 173 2.37 9.19 -8.95
C GLU A 173 1.86 7.78 -9.19
N SER A 174 1.42 7.53 -10.43
CA SER A 174 0.84 6.25 -10.83
C SER A 174 1.90 5.16 -10.97
N GLY A 175 1.49 3.94 -10.61
CA GLY A 175 2.25 2.71 -10.77
C GLY A 175 2.01 2.08 -12.14
N ARG A 176 2.14 0.76 -12.19
CA ARG A 176 2.18 0.00 -13.47
C ARG A 176 1.18 -1.14 -13.56
N PHE A 177 0.50 -1.48 -12.46
CA PHE A 177 -0.53 -2.50 -12.51
C PHE A 177 -1.74 -2.03 -13.30
N THR A 178 -2.42 -2.99 -13.93
CA THR A 178 -3.79 -2.77 -14.36
C THR A 178 -4.78 -3.33 -13.33
N VAL A 179 -6.04 -2.93 -13.40
CA VAL A 179 -7.14 -3.52 -12.62
C VAL A 179 -7.21 -5.03 -12.85
N VAL A 180 -7.00 -5.47 -14.09
CA VAL A 180 -6.96 -6.91 -14.45
C VAL A 180 -5.80 -7.63 -13.77
N ASP A 181 -4.65 -6.99 -13.63
CA ASP A 181 -3.51 -7.58 -12.90
C ASP A 181 -3.85 -7.80 -11.42
N LEU A 182 -4.47 -6.82 -10.77
CA LEU A 182 -4.89 -6.95 -9.37
C LEU A 182 -6.00 -7.99 -9.21
N GLN A 183 -7.01 -8.02 -10.09
CA GLN A 183 -8.04 -9.06 -10.07
C GLN A 183 -7.45 -10.46 -10.19
N TRP A 184 -6.47 -10.64 -11.08
CA TRP A 184 -5.75 -11.90 -11.23
C TRP A 184 -4.98 -12.26 -9.94
N ALA A 185 -4.27 -11.30 -9.34
CA ALA A 185 -3.51 -11.53 -8.12
C ALA A 185 -4.41 -11.87 -6.91
N LEU A 186 -5.53 -11.16 -6.77
CA LEU A 186 -6.56 -11.42 -5.74
C LEU A 186 -7.19 -12.82 -5.92
N ALA A 187 -7.45 -13.24 -7.15
CA ALA A 187 -7.93 -14.59 -7.44
C ALA A 187 -6.92 -15.65 -7.00
N LYS A 188 -5.63 -15.46 -7.32
CA LYS A 188 -4.56 -16.39 -6.91
C LYS A 188 -4.41 -16.48 -5.39
N LEU A 189 -4.42 -15.35 -4.69
CA LEU A 189 -4.40 -15.36 -3.22
C LEU A 189 -5.59 -16.11 -2.64
N ARG A 190 -6.79 -15.94 -3.20
CA ARG A 190 -8.01 -16.62 -2.72
C ARG A 190 -8.00 -18.14 -2.98
N GLU A 191 -7.31 -18.59 -4.02
CA GLU A 191 -7.14 -20.03 -4.31
C GLU A 191 -6.27 -20.75 -3.26
N SER A 192 -5.30 -20.07 -2.64
CA SER A 192 -4.28 -20.70 -1.79
C SER A 192 -4.29 -20.25 -0.32
N CYS A 193 -4.91 -19.10 -0.02
CA CYS A 193 -4.87 -18.45 1.28
C CYS A 193 -6.27 -18.13 1.80
N ARG A 194 -6.39 -17.90 3.12
CA ARG A 194 -7.61 -17.34 3.70
C ARG A 194 -7.50 -15.82 3.78
N ILE A 195 -8.19 -15.11 2.89
CA ILE A 195 -8.31 -13.65 2.97
C ILE A 195 -9.27 -13.33 4.11
N ILE A 196 -8.75 -12.79 5.22
CA ILE A 196 -9.53 -12.52 6.44
C ILE A 196 -9.94 -11.05 6.58
N GLY A 197 -9.39 -10.20 5.72
CA GLY A 197 -9.76 -8.80 5.63
C GLY A 197 -8.93 -8.07 4.59
N GLY A 198 -9.29 -6.82 4.36
CA GLY A 198 -8.51 -5.95 3.51
C GLY A 198 -9.02 -4.53 3.44
N ASP A 199 -8.33 -3.72 2.66
CA ASP A 199 -8.77 -2.38 2.34
C ASP A 199 -8.30 -1.87 0.98
N ILE A 200 -9.02 -0.87 0.49
CA ILE A 200 -8.65 -0.08 -0.68
C ILE A 200 -8.64 1.39 -0.28
N CYS A 201 -7.55 2.10 -0.60
CA CYS A 201 -7.43 3.55 -0.47
C CYS A 201 -6.77 4.14 -1.72
N GLY A 202 -6.29 5.38 -1.70
CA GLY A 202 -5.55 5.94 -2.84
C GLY A 202 -6.34 6.87 -3.76
N ALA A 203 -7.67 6.74 -3.81
CA ALA A 203 -8.49 7.56 -4.70
C ALA A 203 -8.28 9.06 -4.46
N TYR A 204 -8.11 9.83 -5.53
CA TYR A 204 -7.85 11.26 -5.43
C TYR A 204 -8.89 11.96 -4.53
N SER A 205 -8.38 12.77 -3.60
CA SER A 205 -9.22 13.71 -2.86
C SER A 205 -8.51 15.06 -2.73
N PRO A 206 -9.25 16.18 -2.83
CA PRO A 206 -8.67 17.52 -2.67
C PRO A 206 -7.90 17.66 -1.35
N PRO A 207 -6.63 18.11 -1.37
CA PRO A 207 -5.79 18.21 -0.19
C PRO A 207 -6.33 19.19 0.84
N HIS A 208 -6.69 18.68 2.02
CA HIS A 208 -7.05 19.49 3.19
C HIS A 208 -6.27 19.03 4.42
N TYR A 209 -5.36 19.88 4.89
CA TYR A 209 -4.47 19.60 6.01
C TYR A 209 -4.85 20.42 7.24
N ALA A 210 -4.79 19.78 8.41
CA ALA A 210 -5.16 20.43 9.67
C ALA A 210 -4.04 21.32 10.24
N ARG A 211 -2.79 21.12 9.83
CA ARG A 211 -1.62 21.82 10.41
C ARG A 211 -0.72 22.36 9.30
N ARG A 212 -0.21 23.59 9.46
CA ARG A 212 0.73 24.20 8.50
C ARG A 212 1.99 23.35 8.24
N LYS A 213 2.58 22.77 9.29
CA LYS A 213 3.74 21.87 9.17
C LYS A 213 3.43 20.57 8.39
N GLN A 214 2.23 20.04 8.57
CA GLN A 214 1.75 18.84 7.85
C GLN A 214 1.54 19.18 6.37
N ARG A 215 0.93 20.35 6.08
CA ARG A 215 0.79 20.87 4.73
C ARG A 215 2.14 21.05 4.03
N PHE A 216 3.08 21.73 4.68
CA PHE A 216 4.41 21.94 4.11
C PHE A 216 5.13 20.63 3.79
N ALA A 217 5.10 19.66 4.71
CA ALA A 217 5.71 18.36 4.48
C ALA A 217 5.03 17.62 3.31
N ALA A 218 3.69 17.59 3.27
CA ALA A 218 2.96 16.96 2.18
C ALA A 218 3.20 17.65 0.83
N GLU A 219 3.23 18.99 0.79
CA GLU A 219 3.49 19.74 -0.45
C GLU A 219 4.92 19.53 -0.99
N PHE A 220 5.88 19.23 -0.12
CA PHE A 220 7.25 18.88 -0.51
C PHE A 220 7.34 17.45 -1.04
N ASP A 221 6.62 16.52 -0.41
CA ASP A 221 6.66 15.09 -0.72
C ASP A 221 5.82 14.74 -1.95
N HIS A 222 4.66 15.39 -2.10
CA HIS A 222 3.74 15.09 -3.18
C HIS A 222 4.30 15.49 -4.54
N PRO A 223 4.18 14.61 -5.54
CA PRO A 223 4.52 14.93 -6.91
C PRO A 223 3.64 16.06 -7.46
N LYS A 224 4.19 16.82 -8.41
CA LYS A 224 3.45 17.87 -9.10
C LYS A 224 2.76 17.27 -10.33
N ILE A 225 1.56 16.75 -10.13
CA ILE A 225 0.78 16.05 -11.15
C ILE A 225 -0.33 16.96 -11.68
N GLN A 226 -0.50 16.99 -13.00
CA GLN A 226 -1.66 17.59 -13.63
C GLN A 226 -2.83 16.61 -13.55
N THR A 227 -3.95 17.05 -12.97
CA THR A 227 -5.12 16.21 -12.77
C THR A 227 -6.23 16.61 -13.75
N PRO A 228 -7.04 15.65 -14.24
CA PRO A 228 -8.20 15.94 -15.08
C PRO A 228 -9.31 16.64 -14.27
N ALA A 229 -10.42 16.94 -14.93
CA ALA A 229 -11.57 17.53 -14.25
C ALA A 229 -12.12 16.58 -13.16
N LEU A 230 -12.67 17.13 -12.07
CA LEU A 230 -13.11 16.34 -10.91
C LEU A 230 -14.13 15.25 -11.26
N ASP A 231 -15.01 15.49 -12.24
CA ASP A 231 -16.01 14.50 -12.65
C ASP A 231 -15.39 13.35 -13.45
N GLU A 232 -14.34 13.63 -14.23
CA GLU A 232 -13.53 12.60 -14.90
C GLU A 232 -12.74 11.76 -13.89
N ILE A 233 -12.12 12.41 -12.89
CA ILE A 233 -11.45 11.73 -11.77
C ILE A 233 -12.43 10.77 -11.07
N ARG A 234 -13.65 11.25 -10.78
CA ARG A 234 -14.69 10.43 -10.15
C ARG A 234 -15.06 9.24 -11.03
N ALA A 235 -15.25 9.44 -12.33
CA ALA A 235 -15.60 8.38 -13.26
C ALA A 235 -14.51 7.30 -13.34
N ILE A 236 -13.24 7.69 -13.50
CA ILE A 236 -12.09 6.77 -13.57
C ILE A 236 -11.98 5.95 -12.28
N ASN A 237 -11.92 6.62 -11.12
CA ASN A 237 -11.77 5.93 -9.84
C ASN A 237 -12.99 5.05 -9.50
N PHE A 238 -14.21 5.49 -9.83
CA PHE A 238 -15.41 4.69 -9.63
C PHE A 238 -15.39 3.42 -10.49
N ALA A 239 -14.91 3.51 -11.73
CA ALA A 239 -14.77 2.34 -12.62
C ALA A 239 -13.75 1.32 -12.07
N ALA A 240 -12.60 1.77 -11.56
CA ALA A 240 -11.63 0.87 -10.92
C ALA A 240 -12.19 0.23 -9.64
N LEU A 241 -12.82 1.02 -8.77
CA LEU A 241 -13.39 0.53 -7.51
C LEU A 241 -14.52 -0.47 -7.74
N THR A 242 -15.37 -0.25 -8.73
CA THR A 242 -16.46 -1.18 -9.08
C THR A 242 -15.94 -2.55 -9.51
N GLN A 243 -14.73 -2.61 -10.08
CA GLN A 243 -14.09 -3.85 -10.50
C GLN A 243 -13.25 -4.51 -9.40
N LEU A 244 -12.55 -3.71 -8.59
CA LEU A 244 -11.66 -4.21 -7.54
C LEU A 244 -12.38 -4.58 -6.25
N TRP A 245 -13.41 -3.84 -5.87
CA TRP A 245 -14.13 -4.08 -4.62
C TRP A 245 -14.74 -5.48 -4.54
N PRO A 246 -15.47 -5.98 -5.56
CA PRO A 246 -15.98 -7.35 -5.54
C PRO A 246 -14.87 -8.40 -5.60
N ALA A 247 -13.72 -8.10 -6.23
CA ALA A 247 -12.60 -9.02 -6.27
C ALA A 247 -11.92 -9.17 -4.89
N LEU A 248 -11.84 -8.07 -4.11
CA LEU A 248 -11.25 -8.08 -2.77
C LEU A 248 -12.23 -8.65 -1.73
N ALA A 249 -13.44 -8.12 -1.64
CA ALA A 249 -14.39 -8.35 -0.55
C ALA A 249 -15.37 -9.53 -0.80
N LYS A 250 -15.04 -10.44 -1.72
CA LYS A 250 -15.80 -11.67 -2.00
C LYS A 250 -15.77 -12.68 -0.85
#